data_AF-A0A0C2YVN5-F1
#
_entry.id   AF-A0A0C2YVN5-F1
#
_cell.length_a   1.000
_cell.length_b   1.000
_cell.length_c   1.000
_cell.angle_alpha   90.00
_cell.angle_beta   90.00
_cell.angle_gamma   90.00
#
_symmetry.space_group_name_H-M   'P 1'
#
loop_
_entity.id
_entity.type
_entity.pdbx_description
1 polymer ?
#
loop_
_entity_poly.entity_id
_entity_poly.type
_entity_poly.pdbx_seq_one_letter_code
_entity_poly.pdbx_strand_id
1 'polypeptide(L)'
;MVPYVADCLGLQGLQKGICRFLYDQVNPDAEIPGDRVDLRLCPPFQGRVQVFYSAVATFCTPSDQSGVGGMRHEIIRAMPSWQGGPPHYDCIYVAKGGMETEGFCSLMVGRVRLFFSCV
;
A
#
# COMPACT_ATOMS: atom_id res chain seq x y z
N MET A 1 6.55 -9.57 14.27
CA MET A 1 6.81 -10.68 13.32
C MET A 1 5.64 -10.72 12.34
N VAL A 2 5.86 -11.01 11.06
CA VAL A 2 4.79 -10.96 10.03
C VAL A 2 3.54 -11.78 10.39
N PRO A 3 3.63 -13.02 10.92
CA PRO A 3 2.46 -13.82 11.25
C PRO A 3 1.59 -13.15 12.32
N TYR A 4 2.21 -12.59 13.36
CA TYR A 4 1.50 -11.84 14.40
C TYR A 4 0.71 -10.65 13.84
N VAL A 5 1.31 -9.87 12.94
CA VAL A 5 0.63 -8.72 12.31
C VAL A 5 -0.50 -9.19 11.40
N ALA A 6 -0.27 -10.28 10.65
CA ALA A 6 -1.27 -10.90 9.80
C ALA A 6 -2.49 -11.36 10.61
N ASP A 7 -2.28 -12.03 11.74
CA ASP A 7 -3.35 -12.53 12.60
C ASP A 7 -4.12 -11.38 13.27
N CYS A 8 -3.43 -10.38 13.82
CA CYS A 8 -4.06 -9.22 14.45
C CYS A 8 -4.98 -8.43 13.51
N LEU A 9 -4.70 -8.44 12.20
CA LEU A 9 -5.43 -7.67 11.19
C LEU A 9 -6.30 -8.55 10.27
N GLY A 10 -6.30 -9.87 10.45
CA GLY A 10 -7.02 -10.82 9.59
C GLY A 10 -6.47 -10.89 8.16
N LEU A 11 -5.17 -10.62 7.96
CA LEU A 11 -4.50 -10.56 6.66
C LEU A 11 -3.75 -11.87 6.34
N GLN A 12 -4.47 -12.97 6.15
CA GLN A 12 -3.90 -14.32 5.94
C GLN A 12 -2.95 -14.46 4.73
N GLY A 13 -2.89 -13.45 3.85
CA GLY A 13 -1.99 -13.40 2.70
C GLY A 13 -0.75 -12.50 2.87
N LEU A 14 -0.56 -11.83 4.01
CA LEU A 14 0.45 -10.78 4.15
C LEU A 14 1.87 -11.27 3.84
N GLN A 15 2.28 -12.41 4.40
CA GLN A 15 3.61 -13.00 4.13
C GLN A 15 3.82 -13.26 2.64
N LYS A 16 2.83 -13.86 1.96
CA LYS A 16 2.88 -14.14 0.52
C LYS A 16 2.95 -12.85 -0.28
N GLY A 17 2.16 -11.84 0.10
CA GLY A 17 2.17 -10.51 -0.51
C GLY A 17 3.53 -9.83 -0.39
N ILE A 18 4.18 -9.90 0.77
CA ILE A 18 5.53 -9.35 0.97
C ILE A 18 6.54 -10.04 0.05
N CYS A 19 6.56 -11.38 -0.01
CA CYS A 19 7.49 -12.09 -0.88
C CYS A 19 7.31 -11.72 -2.36
N ARG A 20 6.06 -11.57 -2.82
CA ARG A 20 5.73 -11.16 -4.19
C ARG A 20 6.12 -9.72 -4.48
N PHE A 21 5.84 -8.81 -3.55
CA PHE A 21 6.30 -7.43 -3.65
C PHE A 21 7.82 -7.35 -3.73
N LEU A 22 8.55 -8.11 -2.90
CA LEU A 22 10.01 -8.16 -2.96
C LEU A 22 10.52 -8.76 -4.27
N TYR A 23 9.81 -9.73 -4.87
CA TYR A 23 10.13 -10.23 -6.19
C TYR A 23 10.11 -9.11 -7.25
N ASP A 24 9.07 -8.27 -7.24
CA ASP A 24 8.94 -7.13 -8.16
C ASP A 24 10.05 -6.08 -7.94
N GLN A 25 10.47 -5.86 -6.69
CA GLN A 25 11.55 -4.92 -6.37
C GLN A 25 12.92 -5.41 -6.86
N VAL A 26 13.17 -6.73 -6.80
CA VAL A 26 14.46 -7.32 -7.21
C VAL A 26 14.53 -7.56 -8.72
N ASN A 27 13.38 -7.72 -9.38
CA ASN A 27 13.29 -8.02 -10.81
C ASN A 27 12.36 -7.01 -11.53
N PRO A 28 12.76 -5.72 -11.62
CA PRO A 28 11.90 -4.68 -12.19
C PRO A 28 11.55 -4.90 -13.67
N ASP A 29 12.42 -5.60 -14.41
CA ASP A 29 12.25 -5.88 -15.84
C ASP A 29 11.68 -7.28 -16.14
N ALA A 30 11.21 -8.00 -15.11
CA ALA A 30 10.64 -9.33 -15.31
C ALA A 30 9.35 -9.26 -16.16
N GLU A 31 9.26 -10.14 -17.17
CA GLU A 31 8.04 -10.27 -17.98
C GLU A 31 6.82 -10.73 -17.16
N ILE A 32 7.06 -11.50 -16.10
CA ILE A 32 6.03 -12.04 -15.22
C ILE A 32 6.04 -11.23 -13.91
N PRO A 33 4.94 -10.53 -13.56
CA PRO A 33 4.84 -9.80 -12.32
C PRO A 33 4.72 -10.74 -11.11
N GLY A 34 5.14 -10.25 -9.94
CA GLY A 34 5.22 -10.98 -8.69
C GLY A 34 3.87 -11.49 -8.19
N ASP A 35 2.77 -10.83 -8.52
CA ASP A 35 1.42 -11.31 -8.19
C ASP A 35 1.05 -12.62 -8.94
N ARG A 36 1.67 -12.85 -10.11
CA ARG A 36 1.46 -14.03 -10.97
C ARG A 36 2.56 -15.09 -10.88
N VAL A 37 3.74 -14.73 -10.38
CA VAL A 37 4.84 -15.69 -10.24
C VAL A 37 4.54 -16.74 -9.16
N ASP A 38 5.10 -17.94 -9.33
CA ASP A 38 5.07 -19.00 -8.33
C ASP A 38 5.80 -18.52 -7.05
N LEU A 39 5.16 -18.67 -5.89
CA LEU A 39 5.71 -18.26 -4.60
C LEU A 39 7.08 -18.90 -4.30
N ARG A 40 7.39 -20.06 -4.87
CA ARG A 40 8.70 -20.73 -4.71
C ARG A 40 9.85 -19.95 -5.36
N LEU A 41 9.53 -19.11 -6.34
CA LEU A 41 10.49 -18.23 -7.03
C LEU A 41 10.62 -16.86 -6.34
N CYS A 42 9.69 -16.51 -5.45
CA CYS A 42 9.77 -15.28 -4.69
C CYS A 42 10.87 -15.37 -3.61
N PRO A 43 11.61 -14.28 -3.37
CA PRO A 43 12.57 -14.24 -2.27
C PRO A 43 11.83 -14.41 -0.93
N PRO A 44 12.32 -15.27 -0.02
CA PRO A 44 11.72 -15.42 1.30
C PRO A 44 11.98 -14.17 2.13
N PHE A 45 11.00 -13.76 2.94
CA PHE A 45 11.14 -12.67 3.89
C PHE A 45 11.10 -13.17 5.33
N GLN A 46 12.21 -13.03 6.05
CA GLN A 46 12.35 -13.39 7.47
C GLN A 46 12.62 -12.18 8.37
N GLY A 47 12.59 -10.97 7.80
CA GLY A 47 12.86 -9.71 8.50
C GLY A 47 11.75 -9.28 9.46
N ARG A 48 11.94 -8.11 10.05
CA ARG A 48 10.92 -7.49 10.92
C ARG A 48 10.04 -6.57 10.10
N VAL A 49 8.77 -6.49 10.52
CA VAL A 49 7.81 -5.54 9.97
C VAL A 49 7.56 -4.48 11.02
N GLN A 50 7.77 -3.21 10.65
CA GLN A 50 7.32 -2.06 11.44
C GLN A 50 5.99 -1.59 10.89
N VAL A 51 5.03 -1.35 11.78
CA VAL A 51 3.67 -0.96 11.42
C VAL A 51 3.48 0.53 11.65
N PHE A 52 2.85 1.19 10.68
CA PHE A 52 2.46 2.58 10.74
C PHE A 52 0.94 2.68 10.55
N TYR A 53 0.30 3.49 11.38
CA TYR A 53 -1.16 3.67 11.33
C TYR A 53 -1.60 4.82 10.42
N SER A 54 -0.65 5.52 9.81
CA SER A 54 -0.92 6.57 8.84
C SER A 54 0.29 6.80 7.93
N ALA A 55 0.04 7.29 6.73
CA ALA A 55 1.04 7.84 5.83
C ALA A 55 0.65 9.26 5.43
N VAL A 56 1.63 10.09 5.08
CA VAL A 56 1.39 11.44 4.56
C VAL A 56 1.74 11.45 3.08
N ALA A 57 0.79 11.87 2.24
CA ALA A 57 0.99 12.12 0.82
C ALA A 57 1.21 13.62 0.61
N THR A 58 2.36 13.99 0.04
CA THR A 58 2.71 15.37 -0.30
C THR A 58 2.70 15.55 -1.80
N PHE A 59 1.93 16.51 -2.31
CA PHE A 59 1.81 16.74 -3.75
C PHE A 59 1.50 18.22 -4.08
N CYS A 60 1.89 18.66 -5.27
CA CYS A 60 1.53 19.99 -5.77
C CYS A 60 0.16 19.91 -6.46
N THR A 61 -0.78 20.79 -6.10
CA THR A 61 -1.99 20.99 -6.90
C THR A 61 -2.06 22.42 -7.43
N PRO A 62 -2.36 22.60 -8.73
CA PRO A 62 -2.45 23.92 -9.33
C PRO A 62 -3.74 24.67 -8.97
N SER A 63 -4.46 24.28 -7.91
CA SER A 63 -5.74 24.90 -7.54
C SER A 63 -5.56 26.11 -6.63
N ASP A 64 -6.44 27.11 -6.78
CA ASP A 64 -6.43 28.37 -6.00
C ASP A 64 -6.48 28.15 -4.48
N GLN A 65 -7.07 27.03 -4.04
CA GLN A 65 -7.15 26.69 -2.61
C GLN A 65 -5.79 26.30 -2.00
N SER A 66 -4.75 26.06 -2.80
CA SER A 66 -3.46 25.52 -2.37
C SER A 66 -2.45 26.56 -1.88
N GLY A 67 -2.85 27.84 -1.88
CA GLY A 67 -2.03 28.94 -1.38
C GLY A 67 -0.76 29.18 -2.21
N VAL A 68 0.05 30.14 -1.75
CA VAL A 68 1.31 30.50 -2.41
C VAL A 68 2.30 29.34 -2.25
N GLY A 69 2.58 28.65 -3.36
CA GLY A 69 3.50 27.51 -3.41
C GLY A 69 2.86 26.18 -3.84
N GLY A 70 1.52 26.08 -3.85
CA GLY A 70 0.80 24.95 -4.45
C GLY A 70 0.95 23.58 -3.76
N MET A 71 1.72 23.48 -2.66
CA MET A 71 1.99 22.22 -1.94
C MET A 71 0.83 21.84 -1.02
N ARG A 72 0.39 20.59 -1.10
CA ARG A 72 -0.66 19.97 -0.28
C ARG A 72 -0.15 18.74 0.43
N HIS A 73 -0.65 18.53 1.64
CA HIS A 73 -0.43 17.33 2.45
C HIS A 73 -1.77 16.68 2.76
N GLU A 74 -1.90 15.40 2.47
CA GLU A 74 -3.03 14.57 2.87
C GLU A 74 -2.54 13.45 3.79
N ILE A 75 -3.26 13.23 4.89
CA ILE A 75 -2.95 12.15 5.83
C ILE A 75 -3.90 10.99 5.53
N ILE A 76 -3.34 9.85 5.14
CA ILE A 76 -4.08 8.62 4.89
C ILE A 76 -3.96 7.75 6.13
N ARG A 77 -5.08 7.29 6.68
CA ARG A 77 -5.18 6.56 7.95
C ARG A 77 -5.53 5.09 7.74
N ALA A 78 -4.89 4.25 8.55
CA ALA A 78 -5.19 2.83 8.67
C ALA A 78 -5.15 2.43 10.15
N MET A 79 -6.05 3.02 10.94
CA MET A 79 -6.08 2.86 12.40
C MET A 79 -7.00 1.72 12.83
N PRO A 80 -6.49 0.71 13.57
CA PRO A 80 -7.31 -0.38 14.10
C PRO A 80 -8.22 0.07 15.25
N SER A 81 -7.96 1.23 15.86
CA SER A 81 -8.81 1.87 16.86
C SER A 81 -8.64 3.38 16.75
N TRP A 82 -9.74 4.12 16.62
CA TRP A 82 -9.75 5.58 16.50
C TRP A 82 -10.51 6.20 17.65
N GLN A 83 -9.83 7.04 18.45
CA GLN A 83 -10.40 7.70 19.65
C GLN A 83 -11.05 6.72 20.65
N GLY A 84 -10.49 5.52 20.80
CA GLY A 84 -11.07 4.45 21.63
C GLY A 84 -12.30 3.78 21.04
N GLY A 85 -12.67 4.15 19.82
CA GLY A 85 -13.80 3.62 19.07
C GLY A 85 -13.38 2.62 17.98
N PRO A 86 -14.28 2.37 17.00
CA PRO A 86 -14.06 1.39 15.96
C PRO A 86 -12.86 1.75 15.04
N PRO A 87 -12.36 0.76 14.27
CA PRO A 87 -11.30 1.00 13.31
C PRO A 87 -11.66 2.05 12.26
N HIS A 88 -10.68 2.84 11.83
CA HIS A 88 -10.79 3.85 10.77
C HIS A 88 -9.76 3.56 9.68
N TYR A 89 -10.25 3.17 8.51
CA TYR A 89 -9.44 2.84 7.33
C TYR A 89 -9.87 3.69 6.15
N ASP A 90 -8.96 4.55 5.68
CA ASP A 90 -9.22 5.44 4.56
C ASP A 90 -9.22 4.68 3.23
N CYS A 91 -9.98 5.21 2.27
CA CYS A 91 -9.99 4.72 0.89
C CYS A 91 -9.01 5.54 0.05
N ILE A 92 -8.35 4.86 -0.89
CA ILE A 92 -7.41 5.44 -1.85
C ILE A 92 -7.78 5.01 -3.27
N TYR A 93 -7.27 5.74 -4.25
CA TYR A 93 -7.25 5.29 -5.64
C TYR A 93 -5.96 4.53 -5.95
N VAL A 94 -6.09 3.42 -6.67
CA VAL A 94 -4.99 2.57 -7.12
C VAL A 94 -5.05 2.46 -8.63
N ALA A 95 -3.96 2.79 -9.32
CA ALA A 95 -3.90 2.66 -10.77
C ALA A 95 -4.01 1.18 -11.18
N LYS A 96 -4.94 0.86 -12.09
CA LYS A 96 -4.87 -0.39 -12.86
C LYS A 96 -3.71 -0.22 -13.81
N GLY A 97 -2.68 -1.05 -13.73
CA GLY A 97 -1.49 -0.98 -14.60
C GLY A 97 -1.74 -1.30 -16.09
N GLY A 98 -2.90 -0.93 -16.64
CA GLY A 98 -3.28 -1.15 -18.03
C GLY A 98 -3.42 0.17 -18.79
N MET A 99 -2.91 0.19 -20.01
CA MET A 99 -2.85 1.38 -20.89
C MET A 99 -4.19 1.75 -21.54
N GLU A 100 -5.23 0.92 -21.34
CA GLU A 100 -6.49 0.94 -22.09
C GLU A 100 -7.50 2.01 -21.62
N THR A 101 -7.28 2.61 -20.45
CA THR A 101 -8.20 3.60 -19.88
C THR A 101 -7.42 4.80 -19.36
N GLU A 102 -7.87 6.01 -19.72
CA GLU A 102 -7.29 7.26 -19.24
C GLU A 102 -8.06 7.82 -18.04
N GLY A 103 -7.40 8.70 -17.29
CA GLY A 103 -8.01 9.42 -16.17
C GLY A 103 -8.57 8.52 -15.07
N PHE A 104 -9.65 8.95 -14.42
CA PHE A 104 -10.26 8.25 -13.28
C PHE A 104 -10.79 6.86 -13.61
N CYS A 105 -11.13 6.57 -14.87
CA CYS A 105 -11.62 5.25 -15.29
C CYS A 105 -10.57 4.14 -15.14
N SER A 106 -9.29 4.52 -15.15
CA SER A 106 -8.15 3.62 -14.91
C SER A 106 -7.93 3.28 -13.43
N LEU A 107 -8.62 3.96 -12.52
CA LEU A 107 -8.38 3.84 -11.09
C LEU A 107 -9.35 2.83 -10.45
N MET A 108 -8.84 2.05 -9.51
CA MET A 108 -9.62 1.25 -8.56
C MET A 108 -9.70 1.96 -7.24
N VAL A 109 -10.78 1.75 -6.49
CA VAL A 109 -10.85 2.15 -5.09
C VAL A 109 -10.33 1.00 -4.24
N GLY A 110 -9.30 1.27 -3.44
CA GLY A 110 -8.78 0.37 -2.41
C GLY A 110 -9.04 0.95 -1.03
N ARG A 111 -9.24 0.09 -0.02
CA ARG A 111 -9.25 0.49 1.39
C ARG A 111 -7.91 0.13 2.01
N VAL A 112 -7.21 1.11 2.57
CA VAL A 112 -5.91 0.88 3.19
C VAL A 112 -6.11 0.15 4.51
N ARG A 113 -5.52 -1.03 4.65
CA ARG A 113 -5.59 -1.82 5.89
C ARG A 113 -4.38 -1.66 6.79
N LEU A 114 -3.22 -1.38 6.20
CA LEU A 114 -1.94 -1.36 6.90
C LEU A 114 -0.91 -0.58 6.09
N PHE A 115 -0.13 0.27 6.77
CA PHE A 115 1.16 0.72 6.26
C PHE A 115 2.27 0.03 7.03
N PHE A 116 3.31 -0.41 6.33
CA PHE A 116 4.42 -1.08 6.98
C PHE A 116 5.74 -0.93 6.23
N SER A 117 6.84 -1.12 6.93
CA SER A 117 8.18 -1.24 6.34
C SER A 117 8.80 -2.60 6.71
N CYS A 118 9.57 -3.14 5.77
CA CYS A 118 10.38 -4.34 5.97
C CYS A 118 11.81 -3.91 6.36
N VAL A 119 12.32 -4.46 7.46
CA VAL A 119 13.64 -4.16 8.05
C VAL A 119 14.44 -5.42 8.27
#